data_AF-A0A7X9DUP1-F1
#
_entry.id   AF-A0A7X9DUP1-F1
#
_cell.length_a   1.000
_cell.length_b   1.000
_cell.length_c   1.000
_cell.angle_alpha   90.00
_cell.angle_beta   90.00
_cell.angle_gamma   90.00
#
_symmetry.space_group_name_H-M   'P 1'
#
loop_
_entity.id
_entity.type
_entity.pdbx_description
1 polymer ?
#
loop_
_entity_poly.entity_id
_entity_poly.type
_entity_poly.pdbx_seq_one_letter_code
_entity_poly.pdbx_strand_id
1 'polypeptide(L)'
;MVNAVLSIFLCWPPLAAPGDAASPSGGAGSEMQLQTDLAAANAEISRLRQEISRVAGSPAEPGLWLQLAKVLRVRARLQIDLRAEAGDENWYDDPEGRRSMEEALEALQHFFGTGVFSLRPPALLERIQILRELGRFDLMLSTIAELAEENPRSEEAGSGLLILANYHFDRENFTEAARQYRKIISGAFSAEVSNYARYRLAWVRVNEAATDGQKTWAEALELFGQVARSRKEMPDVVQKRPRIDLRRQALIDMALCFPRARPNGDALKFFEGFGMDREETLAILPRLAQRYYMEERFAAAGAIYRKLLSLNPPAQDAEDYRARLEDIEHLPVK
;
A
#
# COMPACT_ATOMS: atom_id res chain seq x y z
N MET A 1 -5.45 31.22 -17.35
CA MET A 1 -4.18 31.61 -16.71
C MET A 1 -4.15 30.91 -15.36
N VAL A 2 -3.76 29.64 -15.34
CA VAL A 2 -2.39 29.17 -15.03
C VAL A 2 -1.96 29.64 -13.64
N ASN A 3 -2.10 28.75 -12.66
CA ASN A 3 -1.03 28.50 -11.72
C ASN A 3 -1.08 27.04 -11.25
N ALA A 4 -0.10 26.30 -11.74
CA ALA A 4 0.31 24.97 -11.33
C ALA A 4 1.29 25.09 -10.15
N VAL A 5 1.75 23.93 -9.67
CA VAL A 5 2.82 23.70 -8.68
C VAL A 5 2.34 23.57 -7.24
N LEU A 6 1.95 22.33 -6.90
CA LEU A 6 2.36 21.65 -5.67
C LEU A 6 2.15 20.13 -5.89
N SER A 7 3.02 19.57 -6.73
CA SER A 7 3.24 18.13 -6.81
C SER A 7 4.53 17.83 -6.04
N ILE A 8 4.40 17.46 -4.78
CA ILE A 8 5.49 16.88 -4.00
C ILE A 8 5.21 15.38 -3.88
N PHE A 9 6.20 14.62 -4.31
CA PHE A 9 6.30 13.17 -4.27
C PHE A 9 6.62 12.68 -2.85
N LEU A 10 6.04 11.52 -2.50
CA LEU A 10 6.54 10.41 -1.66
C LEU A 10 5.65 10.02 -0.47
N CYS A 11 5.58 8.69 -0.32
CA CYS A 11 4.92 7.90 0.71
C CYS A 11 3.38 7.87 0.62
N TRP A 12 2.85 6.69 0.32
CA TRP A 12 1.62 6.32 1.00
C TRP A 12 1.72 4.89 1.58
N PRO A 13 1.53 4.80 2.92
CA PRO A 13 0.58 4.01 3.72
C PRO A 13 -0.51 3.23 2.98
N PRO A 14 -1.73 3.15 3.53
CA PRO A 14 -3.02 3.32 2.85
C PRO A 14 -3.72 4.61 3.32
N LEU A 15 -4.42 5.35 2.43
CA LEU A 15 -4.97 6.69 2.69
C LEU A 15 -5.69 6.74 4.04
N ALA A 16 -5.06 7.35 5.04
CA ALA A 16 -5.67 7.69 6.30
C ALA A 16 -6.71 8.76 5.99
N ALA A 17 -7.95 8.53 6.44
CA ALA A 17 -9.01 9.52 6.33
C ALA A 17 -8.55 10.86 6.96
N PRO A 18 -9.05 12.01 6.47
CA PRO A 18 -8.74 13.30 7.09
C PRO A 18 -9.24 13.27 8.53
N GLY A 19 -8.29 13.16 9.47
CA GLY A 19 -8.52 12.91 10.89
C GLY A 19 -7.39 12.13 11.58
N ASP A 20 -6.68 11.26 10.85
CA ASP A 20 -5.62 10.39 11.42
C ASP A 20 -4.21 10.74 10.89
N ALA A 21 -3.87 12.04 10.83
CA ALA A 21 -2.48 12.45 10.69
C ALA A 21 -1.78 12.29 12.05
N ALA A 22 -1.55 11.05 12.47
CA ALA A 22 -0.58 10.76 13.51
C ALA A 22 0.80 11.09 12.94
N SER A 23 1.40 12.18 13.41
CA SER A 23 2.84 12.38 13.36
C SER A 23 3.52 11.07 13.80
N PRO A 24 4.64 10.65 13.19
CA PRO A 24 5.42 9.57 13.76
C PRO A 24 5.89 10.03 15.13
N SER A 25 5.22 9.59 16.19
CA SER A 25 5.75 9.69 17.55
C SER A 25 6.81 8.59 17.69
N GLY A 26 7.89 8.71 16.94
CA GLY A 26 9.06 7.89 17.11
C GLY A 26 9.85 8.44 18.28
N GLY A 27 9.92 7.67 19.36
CA GLY A 27 10.83 7.97 20.46
C GLY A 27 12.27 7.68 20.05
N ALA A 28 13.23 8.08 20.89
CA ALA A 28 14.67 7.81 20.75
C ALA A 28 15.04 6.33 20.46
N GLY A 29 14.15 5.38 20.77
CA GLY A 29 14.32 3.96 20.42
C GLY A 29 14.18 3.64 18.92
N SER A 30 13.41 4.42 18.16
CA SER A 30 13.24 4.22 16.71
C SER A 30 14.46 4.70 15.92
N GLU A 31 15.00 5.87 16.27
CA GLU A 31 16.22 6.43 15.68
C GLU A 31 17.43 5.50 15.90
N MET A 32 17.62 5.00 17.12
CA MET A 32 18.72 4.07 17.44
C MET A 32 18.64 2.77 16.62
N GLN A 33 17.43 2.27 16.37
CA GLN A 33 17.21 1.11 15.52
C GLN A 33 17.58 1.41 14.06
N LEU A 34 17.16 2.56 13.51
CA LEU A 34 17.52 3.00 12.16
C LEU A 34 19.03 3.16 11.99
N GLN A 35 19.72 3.74 12.97
CA GLN A 35 21.19 3.86 12.97
C GLN A 35 21.86 2.48 12.97
N THR A 36 21.35 1.54 13.76
CA THR A 36 21.85 0.16 13.81
C THR A 36 21.66 -0.55 12.46
N ASP A 37 20.48 -0.43 11.85
CA ASP A 37 20.17 -1.02 10.56
C ASP A 37 21.01 -0.39 9.43
N LEU A 38 21.26 0.93 9.49
CA LEU A 38 22.12 1.62 8.54
C LEU A 38 23.58 1.16 8.65
N ALA A 39 24.09 0.99 9.87
CA ALA A 39 25.43 0.44 10.10
C ALA A 39 25.56 -0.99 9.57
N ALA A 40 24.54 -1.83 9.76
CA ALA A 40 24.50 -3.18 9.22
C ALA A 40 24.49 -3.18 7.68
N ALA A 41 23.71 -2.30 7.04
CA ALA A 41 23.69 -2.15 5.59
C ALA A 41 25.07 -1.73 5.04
N ASN A 42 25.76 -0.80 5.70
CA ASN A 42 27.11 -0.37 5.30
C ASN A 42 28.16 -1.49 5.42
N ALA A 43 28.09 -2.29 6.49
CA ALA A 43 28.95 -3.45 6.66
C ALA A 43 28.70 -4.49 5.55
N GLU A 44 27.44 -4.75 5.21
CA GLU A 44 27.06 -5.68 4.15
C GLU A 44 27.50 -5.21 2.77
N ILE A 45 27.37 -3.92 2.44
CA ILE A 45 27.90 -3.33 1.19
C ILE A 45 29.41 -3.57 1.09
N SER A 46 30.13 -3.34 2.18
CA SER A 46 31.58 -3.55 2.23
C SER A 46 31.95 -5.02 2.01
N ARG A 47 31.21 -5.94 2.64
CA ARG A 47 31.36 -7.39 2.46
C ARG A 47 31.12 -7.81 1.01
N LEU A 48 30.01 -7.39 0.41
CA LEU A 48 29.64 -7.72 -0.97
C LEU A 48 30.68 -7.20 -1.98
N ARG A 49 31.17 -5.97 -1.81
CA ARG A 49 32.25 -5.42 -2.67
C ARG A 49 33.53 -6.26 -2.60
N GLN A 50 33.92 -6.70 -1.41
CA GLN A 50 35.08 -7.59 -1.25
C GLN A 50 34.84 -8.95 -1.89
N GLU A 51 33.63 -9.51 -1.76
CA GLU A 51 33.28 -10.80 -2.33
C GLU A 51 33.26 -10.76 -3.86
N ILE A 52 32.62 -9.75 -4.44
CA ILE A 52 32.57 -9.51 -5.90
C ILE A 52 33.99 -9.45 -6.49
N SER A 53 34.91 -8.71 -5.85
CA SER A 53 36.29 -8.62 -6.34
C SER A 53 37.06 -9.94 -6.28
N ARG A 54 36.71 -10.84 -5.34
CA ARG A 54 37.32 -12.19 -5.24
C ARG A 54 36.76 -13.17 -6.26
N VAL A 55 35.49 -13.04 -6.62
CA VAL A 55 34.78 -14.00 -7.47
C VAL A 55 34.48 -13.46 -8.87
N ALA A 56 35.18 -12.42 -9.30
CA ALA A 56 35.02 -11.81 -10.61
C ALA A 56 35.16 -12.84 -11.74
N GLY A 57 34.21 -12.84 -12.67
CA GLY A 57 34.07 -13.81 -13.77
C GLY A 57 33.45 -15.16 -13.37
N SER A 58 33.12 -15.37 -12.09
CA SER A 58 32.52 -16.62 -11.64
C SER A 58 31.00 -16.67 -11.85
N PRO A 59 30.39 -17.87 -11.89
CA PRO A 59 28.93 -18.01 -11.94
C PRO A 59 28.16 -17.38 -10.77
N ALA A 60 28.83 -17.10 -9.64
CA ALA A 60 28.21 -16.50 -8.46
C ALA A 60 28.15 -14.96 -8.53
N GLU A 61 29.02 -14.35 -9.33
CA GLU A 61 29.17 -12.89 -9.43
C GLU A 61 27.86 -12.13 -9.71
N PRO A 62 26.99 -12.56 -10.66
CA PRO A 62 25.76 -11.84 -10.97
C PRO A 62 24.82 -11.76 -9.76
N GLY A 63 24.73 -12.84 -8.98
CA GLY A 63 23.93 -12.87 -7.75
C GLY A 63 24.39 -11.81 -6.74
N LEU A 64 25.71 -11.63 -6.61
CA LEU A 64 26.30 -10.64 -5.70
C LEU A 64 26.05 -9.21 -6.17
N TRP A 65 26.14 -8.92 -7.48
CA TRP A 65 25.79 -7.60 -8.02
C TRP A 65 24.33 -7.23 -7.76
N LEU A 66 23.41 -8.18 -7.96
CA LEU A 66 21.99 -7.98 -7.65
C LEU A 66 21.76 -7.75 -6.16
N GLN A 67 22.44 -8.51 -5.29
CA GLN A 67 22.37 -8.29 -3.83
C GLN A 67 22.92 -6.92 -3.44
N LEU A 68 24.04 -6.49 -4.02
CA LEU A 68 24.64 -5.19 -3.77
C LEU A 68 23.65 -4.05 -4.12
N ALA A 69 23.00 -4.12 -5.28
CA ALA A 69 21.99 -3.14 -5.68
C ALA A 69 20.83 -3.04 -4.67
N LYS A 70 20.32 -4.19 -4.20
CA LYS A 70 19.26 -4.26 -3.19
C LYS A 70 19.67 -3.59 -1.88
N VAL A 71 20.86 -3.90 -1.37
CA VAL A 71 21.34 -3.34 -0.10
C VAL A 71 21.63 -1.85 -0.23
N LEU A 72 22.15 -1.38 -1.37
CA LEU A 72 22.35 0.04 -1.65
C LEU A 72 21.03 0.83 -1.63
N ARG A 73 19.95 0.28 -2.20
CA ARG A 73 18.62 0.91 -2.12
C ARG A 73 18.07 0.92 -0.68
N VAL A 74 18.26 -0.17 0.06
CA VAL A 74 17.86 -0.24 1.48
C VAL A 74 18.61 0.80 2.30
N ARG A 75 19.93 0.93 2.12
CA ARG A 75 20.76 1.97 2.73
C ARG A 75 20.20 3.37 2.43
N ALA A 76 19.88 3.66 1.16
CA ALA A 76 19.32 4.94 0.76
C ALA A 76 18.03 5.29 1.52
N ARG A 77 17.11 4.32 1.63
CA ARG A 77 15.86 4.49 2.39
C ARG A 77 16.09 4.70 3.89
N LEU A 78 17.02 3.96 4.49
CA LEU A 78 17.38 4.13 5.90
C LEU A 78 17.95 5.53 6.19
N GLN A 79 18.72 6.09 5.26
CA GLN A 79 19.23 7.47 5.39
C GLN A 79 18.08 8.50 5.34
N ILE A 80 17.15 8.34 4.39
CA ILE A 80 15.95 9.17 4.26
C ILE A 80 15.08 9.07 5.53
N ASP A 81 14.79 7.85 6.00
CA ASP A 81 14.00 7.59 7.20
C ASP A 81 14.66 8.22 8.45
N LEU A 82 15.99 8.15 8.58
CA LEU A 82 16.73 8.74 9.69
C LEU A 82 16.65 10.28 9.69
N ARG A 83 16.73 10.91 8.51
CA ARG A 83 16.56 12.37 8.40
C ARG A 83 15.13 12.79 8.75
N ALA A 84 14.13 12.02 8.32
CA ALA A 84 12.73 12.28 8.65
C ALA A 84 12.50 12.20 10.17
N GLU A 85 13.06 11.18 10.84
CA GLU A 85 12.97 11.01 12.30
C GLU A 85 13.70 12.11 13.06
N ALA A 86 14.82 12.62 12.52
CA ALA A 86 15.54 13.77 13.07
C ALA A 86 14.79 15.12 12.91
N GLY A 87 13.62 15.13 12.25
CA GLY A 87 12.82 16.33 12.03
C GLY A 87 13.35 17.25 10.92
N ASP A 88 14.18 16.74 10.01
CA ASP A 88 14.67 17.50 8.87
C ASP A 88 13.54 17.78 7.87
N GLU A 89 13.16 19.04 7.66
CA GLU A 89 12.06 19.42 6.76
C GLU A 89 12.30 19.01 5.29
N ASN A 90 13.55 18.78 4.89
CA ASN A 90 13.95 18.38 3.54
C ASN A 90 14.47 16.94 3.48
N TRP A 91 14.01 16.09 4.39
CA TRP A 91 14.38 14.66 4.46
C TRP A 91 14.23 13.91 3.13
N TYR A 92 13.29 14.32 2.28
CA TYR A 92 13.00 13.71 0.99
C TYR A 92 14.04 14.04 -0.10
N ASP A 93 14.79 15.13 0.04
CA ASP A 93 15.88 15.50 -0.87
C ASP A 93 17.23 15.14 -0.23
N ASP A 94 17.54 13.85 -0.24
CA ASP A 94 18.78 13.31 0.35
C ASP A 94 19.86 13.01 -0.69
N PRO A 95 20.92 13.84 -0.78
CA PRO A 95 21.99 13.63 -1.76
C PRO A 95 22.73 12.31 -1.57
N GLU A 96 22.88 11.84 -0.32
CA GLU A 96 23.55 10.57 -0.03
C GLU A 96 22.71 9.36 -0.42
N GLY A 97 21.41 9.39 -0.09
CA GLY A 97 20.44 8.39 -0.51
C GLY A 97 20.35 8.33 -2.02
N ARG A 98 20.28 9.49 -2.69
CA ARG A 98 20.32 9.57 -4.15
C ARG A 98 21.61 8.97 -4.73
N ARG A 99 22.78 9.29 -4.16
CA ARG A 99 24.05 8.69 -4.59
C ARG A 99 24.04 7.17 -4.42
N SER A 100 23.54 6.66 -3.30
CA SER A 100 23.41 5.22 -3.06
C SER A 100 22.49 4.55 -4.07
N MET A 101 21.42 5.22 -4.52
CA MET A 101 20.54 4.73 -5.59
C MET A 101 21.22 4.73 -6.96
N GLU A 102 22.05 5.73 -7.29
CA GLU A 102 22.86 5.70 -8.53
C GLU A 102 23.88 4.57 -8.51
N GLU A 103 24.60 4.38 -7.39
CA GLU A 103 25.51 3.23 -7.20
C GLU A 103 24.76 1.88 -7.37
N ALA A 104 23.50 1.80 -6.96
CA ALA A 104 22.68 0.61 -7.16
C ALA A 104 22.36 0.36 -8.64
N LEU A 105 22.11 1.42 -9.44
CA LEU A 105 21.93 1.31 -10.88
C LEU A 105 23.21 0.86 -11.60
N GLU A 106 24.38 1.36 -11.16
CA GLU A 106 25.68 0.91 -11.67
C GLU A 106 25.91 -0.58 -11.38
N ALA A 107 25.61 -1.03 -10.16
CA ALA A 107 25.67 -2.45 -9.81
C ALA A 107 24.76 -3.31 -10.70
N LEU A 108 23.54 -2.84 -11.00
CA LEU A 108 22.64 -3.53 -11.92
C LEU A 108 23.15 -3.52 -13.37
N GLN A 109 23.82 -2.45 -13.80
CA GLN A 109 24.45 -2.40 -15.13
C GLN A 109 25.55 -3.47 -15.26
N HIS A 110 26.39 -3.62 -14.23
CA HIS A 110 27.35 -4.73 -14.16
C HIS A 110 26.65 -6.09 -14.22
N PHE A 111 25.59 -6.29 -13.43
CA PHE A 111 24.78 -7.50 -13.47
C PHE A 111 24.28 -7.83 -14.89
N PHE A 112 23.66 -6.87 -15.59
CA PHE A 112 23.13 -7.10 -16.93
C PHE A 112 24.24 -7.40 -17.96
N GLY A 113 25.45 -6.89 -17.75
CA GLY A 113 26.62 -7.20 -18.58
C GLY A 113 27.09 -8.66 -18.48
N THR A 114 26.70 -9.39 -17.42
CA THR A 114 27.08 -10.81 -17.24
C THR A 114 26.28 -11.78 -18.12
N GLY A 115 25.13 -11.34 -18.65
CA GLY A 115 24.27 -12.18 -19.50
C GLY A 115 23.49 -13.29 -18.76
N VAL A 116 23.42 -13.29 -17.43
CA VAL A 116 22.66 -14.30 -16.68
C VAL A 116 21.15 -14.04 -16.72
N PHE A 117 20.43 -14.88 -17.46
CA PHE A 117 18.99 -14.74 -17.67
C PHE A 117 18.12 -15.16 -16.48
N SER A 118 18.56 -16.11 -15.65
CA SER A 118 17.74 -16.65 -14.56
C SER A 118 17.41 -15.61 -13.47
N LEU A 119 18.30 -14.64 -13.25
CA LEU A 119 18.15 -13.56 -12.28
C LEU A 119 17.67 -12.25 -12.92
N ARG A 120 17.35 -12.26 -14.22
CA ARG A 120 16.96 -11.07 -14.96
C ARG A 120 15.61 -10.49 -14.50
N PRO A 121 14.53 -11.26 -14.28
CA PRO A 121 13.29 -10.70 -13.75
C PRO A 121 13.46 -9.96 -12.41
N PRO A 122 14.11 -10.53 -11.36
CA PRO A 122 14.31 -9.81 -10.10
C PRO A 122 15.25 -8.62 -10.22
N ALA A 123 16.22 -8.63 -11.14
CA ALA A 123 17.06 -7.47 -11.41
C ALA A 123 16.32 -6.32 -12.11
N LEU A 124 15.45 -6.64 -13.08
CA LEU A 124 14.60 -5.65 -13.73
C LEU A 124 13.60 -5.04 -12.73
N LEU A 125 12.99 -5.85 -11.86
CA LEU A 125 12.11 -5.32 -10.81
C LEU A 125 12.87 -4.40 -9.84
N GLU A 126 14.08 -4.77 -9.43
CA GLU A 126 14.91 -3.91 -8.58
C GLU A 126 15.23 -2.58 -9.28
N ARG A 127 15.60 -2.64 -10.57
CA ARG A 127 15.82 -1.43 -11.39
C ARG A 127 14.58 -0.53 -11.44
N ILE A 128 13.40 -1.11 -11.65
CA ILE A 128 12.13 -0.37 -11.66
C ILE A 128 11.91 0.36 -10.34
N GLN A 129 12.16 -0.30 -9.21
CA GLN A 129 11.98 0.28 -7.88
C GLN A 129 12.95 1.45 -7.65
N ILE A 130 14.23 1.30 -8.01
CA ILE A 130 15.23 2.37 -7.91
C ILE A 130 14.87 3.55 -8.82
N LEU A 131 14.50 3.29 -10.08
CA LEU A 131 14.12 4.35 -11.02
C LEU A 131 12.89 5.12 -10.56
N ARG A 132 11.92 4.44 -9.95
CA ARG A 132 10.74 5.07 -9.34
C ARG A 132 11.15 6.01 -8.21
N GLU A 133 12.00 5.55 -7.30
CA GLU A 133 12.48 6.33 -6.15
C GLU A 133 13.31 7.56 -6.58
N LEU A 134 14.07 7.44 -7.68
CA LEU A 134 14.80 8.54 -8.30
C LEU A 134 13.92 9.50 -9.14
N GLY A 135 12.64 9.18 -9.32
CA GLY A 135 11.74 9.96 -10.19
C GLY A 135 12.05 9.85 -11.69
N ARG A 136 12.85 8.86 -12.11
CA ARG A 136 13.23 8.61 -13.52
C ARG A 136 12.14 7.81 -14.23
N PHE A 137 10.95 8.38 -14.36
CA PHE A 137 9.75 7.66 -14.80
C PHE A 137 9.83 7.12 -16.22
N ASP A 138 10.45 7.82 -17.17
CA ASP A 138 10.55 7.33 -18.56
C ASP A 138 11.34 6.01 -18.64
N LEU A 139 12.48 5.96 -17.94
CA LEU A 139 13.28 4.75 -17.83
C LEU A 139 12.53 3.66 -17.05
N MET A 140 11.83 4.03 -15.97
CA MET A 140 11.02 3.08 -15.20
C MET A 140 9.96 2.41 -16.09
N LEU A 141 9.21 3.20 -16.87
CA LEU A 141 8.16 2.70 -17.76
C LEU A 141 8.74 1.79 -18.85
N SER A 142 9.87 2.16 -19.46
CA SER A 142 10.55 1.30 -20.44
C SER A 142 11.01 -0.03 -19.84
N THR A 143 11.52 0.00 -18.60
CA THR A 143 11.97 -1.22 -17.89
C THR A 143 10.79 -2.12 -17.50
N ILE A 144 9.63 -1.54 -17.15
CA ILE A 144 8.39 -2.31 -16.91
C ILE A 144 7.93 -3.00 -18.20
N ALA A 145 8.00 -2.31 -19.34
CA ALA A 145 7.65 -2.90 -20.63
C ALA A 145 8.56 -4.09 -20.98
N GLU A 146 9.88 -3.92 -20.82
CA GLU A 146 10.88 -4.98 -20.99
C GLU A 146 10.57 -6.19 -20.11
N LEU A 147 10.35 -5.98 -18.81
CA LEU A 147 10.01 -7.07 -17.87
C LEU A 147 8.71 -7.79 -18.25
N ALA A 148 7.68 -7.05 -18.65
CA ALA A 148 6.39 -7.64 -19.01
C ALA A 148 6.42 -8.38 -20.36
N GLU A 149 7.29 -7.99 -21.29
CA GLU A 149 7.46 -8.63 -22.59
C GLU A 149 8.34 -9.88 -22.51
N GLU A 150 9.49 -9.79 -21.83
CA GLU A 150 10.44 -10.88 -21.73
C GLU A 150 10.01 -11.93 -20.69
N ASN A 151 9.29 -11.53 -19.64
CA ASN A 151 8.93 -12.40 -18.53
C ASN A 151 7.43 -12.29 -18.13
N PRO A 152 6.48 -12.41 -19.07
CA PRO A 152 5.06 -12.08 -18.86
C PRO A 152 4.34 -12.88 -17.75
N ARG A 153 4.93 -14.00 -17.30
CA ARG A 153 4.38 -14.90 -16.28
C ARG A 153 5.16 -14.89 -14.96
N SER A 154 6.22 -14.09 -14.85
CA SER A 154 6.96 -14.01 -13.59
C SER A 154 6.18 -13.19 -12.55
N GLU A 155 6.37 -13.48 -11.27
CA GLU A 155 5.79 -12.67 -10.18
C GLU A 155 6.34 -11.24 -10.22
N GLU A 156 7.57 -11.07 -10.70
CA GLU A 156 8.19 -9.77 -10.93
C GLU A 156 7.44 -8.97 -12.00
N ALA A 157 6.99 -9.59 -13.08
CA ALA A 157 6.17 -8.89 -14.08
C ALA A 157 4.83 -8.45 -13.50
N GLY A 158 4.20 -9.27 -12.66
CA GLY A 158 3.00 -8.88 -11.91
C GLY A 158 3.27 -7.66 -11.01
N SER A 159 4.40 -7.66 -10.30
CA SER A 159 4.84 -6.54 -9.45
C SER A 159 5.16 -5.27 -10.26
N GLY A 160 5.82 -5.40 -11.41
CA GLY A 160 6.08 -4.29 -12.33
C GLY A 160 4.80 -3.67 -12.88
N LEU A 161 3.81 -4.50 -13.25
CA LEU A 161 2.49 -4.03 -13.68
C LEU A 161 1.73 -3.33 -12.55
N LEU A 162 1.87 -3.77 -11.29
CA LEU A 162 1.31 -3.06 -10.13
C LEU A 162 1.93 -1.66 -9.99
N ILE A 163 3.25 -1.54 -10.17
CA ILE A 163 3.94 -0.25 -10.14
C ILE A 163 3.42 0.67 -11.26
N LEU A 164 3.24 0.15 -12.47
CA LEU A 164 2.67 0.89 -13.61
C LEU A 164 1.23 1.35 -13.33
N ALA A 165 0.39 0.46 -12.81
CA ALA A 165 -1.00 0.78 -12.48
C ALA A 165 -1.08 1.87 -11.41
N ASN A 166 -0.26 1.77 -10.36
CA ASN A 166 -0.16 2.77 -9.31
C ASN A 166 0.34 4.11 -9.86
N TYR A 167 1.33 4.11 -10.77
CA TYR A 167 1.82 5.31 -11.43
C TYR A 167 0.71 6.07 -12.18
N HIS A 168 -0.19 5.35 -12.86
CA HIS A 168 -1.35 5.96 -13.50
C HIS A 168 -2.40 6.44 -12.49
N PHE A 169 -2.64 5.67 -11.43
CA PHE A 169 -3.55 6.03 -10.35
C PHE A 169 -3.13 7.35 -9.67
N ASP A 170 -1.85 7.48 -9.31
CA ASP A 170 -1.30 8.64 -8.62
C ASP A 170 -1.36 9.93 -9.49
N ARG A 171 -1.58 9.78 -10.80
CA ARG A 171 -1.79 10.87 -11.76
C ARG A 171 -3.25 11.05 -12.17
N GLU A 172 -4.17 10.45 -11.41
CA GLU A 172 -5.62 10.48 -11.66
C GLU A 172 -6.02 9.94 -13.04
N ASN A 173 -5.14 9.19 -13.71
CA ASN A 173 -5.45 8.50 -14.96
C ASN A 173 -6.12 7.15 -14.65
N PHE A 174 -7.33 7.24 -14.11
CA PHE A 174 -8.13 6.11 -13.64
C PHE A 174 -8.44 5.09 -14.73
N THR A 175 -8.64 5.55 -15.98
CA THR A 175 -8.87 4.66 -17.13
C THR A 175 -7.68 3.73 -17.35
N GLU A 176 -6.47 4.30 -17.38
CA GLU A 176 -5.25 3.51 -17.61
C GLU A 176 -4.90 2.64 -16.39
N ALA A 177 -5.03 3.18 -15.18
CA ALA A 177 -4.85 2.43 -13.95
C ALA A 177 -5.77 1.19 -13.92
N ALA A 178 -7.06 1.37 -14.22
CA ALA A 178 -8.03 0.28 -14.26
C ALA A 178 -7.67 -0.77 -15.32
N ARG A 179 -7.18 -0.36 -16.49
CA ARG A 179 -6.73 -1.28 -17.54
C ARG A 179 -5.61 -2.18 -17.03
N GLN A 180 -4.61 -1.61 -16.38
CA GLN A 180 -3.47 -2.35 -15.85
C GLN A 180 -3.86 -3.27 -14.68
N TYR A 181 -4.66 -2.80 -13.72
CA TYR A 181 -5.15 -3.67 -12.64
C TYR A 181 -5.97 -4.85 -13.17
N ARG A 182 -6.85 -4.63 -14.17
CA ARG A 182 -7.60 -5.74 -14.80
C ARG A 182 -6.68 -6.75 -15.48
N LYS A 183 -5.62 -6.29 -16.17
CA LYS A 183 -4.61 -7.17 -16.77
C LYS A 183 -3.99 -8.10 -15.73
N ILE A 184 -3.65 -7.57 -14.55
CA ILE A 184 -3.10 -8.33 -13.43
C ILE A 184 -4.12 -9.34 -12.89
N ILE A 185 -5.36 -8.91 -12.65
CA ILE A 185 -6.43 -9.78 -12.12
C ILE A 185 -6.78 -10.93 -13.08
N SER A 186 -6.72 -10.67 -14.39
CA SER A 186 -6.94 -11.69 -15.43
C SER A 186 -5.70 -12.55 -15.72
N GLY A 187 -4.54 -12.12 -15.23
CA GLY A 187 -3.27 -12.81 -15.42
C GLY A 187 -3.12 -14.01 -14.47
N ALA A 188 -2.20 -14.90 -14.80
CA ALA A 188 -1.85 -16.05 -13.96
C ALA A 188 -0.78 -15.67 -12.91
N PHE A 189 -1.05 -14.66 -12.08
CA PHE A 189 -0.19 -14.22 -10.98
C PHE A 189 -0.67 -14.76 -9.64
N SER A 190 0.17 -14.68 -8.60
CA SER A 190 -0.20 -15.04 -7.23
C SER A 190 -1.48 -14.35 -6.74
N ALA A 191 -2.11 -14.99 -5.75
CA ALA A 191 -3.31 -14.44 -5.09
C ALA A 191 -3.04 -13.10 -4.39
N GLU A 192 -1.84 -12.93 -3.81
CA GLU A 192 -1.41 -11.68 -3.16
C GLU A 192 -1.41 -10.52 -4.17
N VAL A 193 -0.70 -10.68 -5.29
CA VAL A 193 -0.63 -9.67 -6.37
C VAL A 193 -2.02 -9.39 -6.95
N SER A 194 -2.81 -10.45 -7.18
CA SER A 194 -4.17 -10.31 -7.71
C SER A 194 -5.11 -9.60 -6.74
N ASN A 195 -5.03 -9.87 -5.43
CA ASN A 195 -5.86 -9.23 -4.42
C ASN A 195 -5.48 -7.77 -4.22
N TYR A 196 -4.19 -7.46 -4.24
CA TYR A 196 -3.75 -6.07 -4.23
C TYR A 196 -4.26 -5.30 -5.45
N ALA A 197 -4.20 -5.89 -6.64
CA ALA A 197 -4.78 -5.30 -7.85
C ALA A 197 -6.30 -5.10 -7.74
N ARG A 198 -7.06 -6.06 -7.20
CA ARG A 198 -8.51 -5.91 -6.94
C ARG A 198 -8.79 -4.76 -5.97
N TYR A 199 -8.05 -4.70 -4.87
CA TYR A 199 -8.18 -3.65 -3.87
C TYR A 199 -7.94 -2.27 -4.48
N ARG A 200 -6.87 -2.12 -5.28
CA ARG A 200 -6.58 -0.84 -5.94
C ARG A 200 -7.58 -0.51 -7.04
N LEU A 201 -8.07 -1.49 -7.80
CA LEU A 201 -9.15 -1.29 -8.76
C LEU A 201 -10.44 -0.83 -8.07
N ALA A 202 -10.73 -1.31 -6.85
CA ALA A 202 -11.86 -0.83 -6.06
C ALA A 202 -11.72 0.67 -5.75
N TRP A 203 -10.53 1.12 -5.38
CA TRP A 203 -10.23 2.54 -5.18
C TRP A 203 -10.33 3.36 -6.46
N VAL A 204 -9.96 2.81 -7.63
CA VAL A 204 -10.25 3.45 -8.92
C VAL A 204 -11.75 3.68 -9.06
N ARG A 205 -12.57 2.66 -8.79
CA ARG A 205 -14.03 2.77 -8.84
C ARG A 205 -14.58 3.78 -7.84
N VAL A 206 -14.04 3.87 -6.63
CA VAL A 206 -14.43 4.90 -5.65
C VAL A 206 -14.24 6.31 -6.21
N ASN A 207 -13.11 6.57 -6.88
CA ASN A 207 -12.85 7.88 -7.47
C ASN A 207 -13.79 8.18 -8.65
N GLU A 208 -14.05 7.20 -9.52
CA GLU A 208 -15.00 7.34 -10.64
C GLU A 208 -16.46 7.44 -10.16
N ALA A 209 -16.80 6.87 -9.00
CA ALA A 209 -18.17 6.85 -8.50
C ALA A 209 -18.68 8.24 -8.05
N ALA A 210 -17.77 9.21 -7.88
CA ALA A 210 -18.14 10.61 -7.69
C ALA A 210 -18.89 11.18 -8.91
N THR A 211 -18.59 10.71 -10.12
CA THR A 211 -19.25 11.14 -11.36
C THR A 211 -20.32 10.16 -11.84
N ASP A 212 -20.08 8.86 -11.65
CA ASP A 212 -20.85 7.80 -12.32
C ASP A 212 -21.97 7.21 -11.44
N GLY A 213 -22.03 7.62 -10.17
CA GLY A 213 -23.14 7.32 -9.27
C GLY A 213 -23.15 5.90 -8.70
N GLN A 214 -24.34 5.45 -8.29
CA GLN A 214 -24.53 4.26 -7.43
C GLN A 214 -23.95 2.95 -8.01
N LYS A 215 -24.00 2.75 -9.34
CA LYS A 215 -23.51 1.53 -9.97
C LYS A 215 -22.00 1.35 -9.71
N THR A 216 -21.23 2.42 -9.84
CA THR A 216 -19.78 2.38 -9.65
C THR A 216 -19.42 2.16 -8.17
N TRP A 217 -20.21 2.70 -7.24
CA TRP A 217 -20.10 2.35 -5.82
C TRP A 217 -20.34 0.85 -5.56
N ALA A 218 -21.29 0.23 -6.27
CA ALA A 218 -21.56 -1.20 -6.15
C ALA A 218 -20.40 -2.05 -6.70
N GLU A 219 -19.78 -1.65 -7.82
CA GLU A 219 -18.58 -2.29 -8.36
C GLU A 219 -17.40 -2.19 -7.38
N ALA A 220 -17.18 -1.01 -6.78
CA ALA A 220 -16.15 -0.83 -5.75
C ALA A 220 -16.37 -1.76 -4.53
N LEU A 221 -17.61 -1.79 -4.02
CA LEU A 221 -18.01 -2.66 -2.91
C LEU A 221 -17.78 -4.14 -3.22
N GLU A 222 -18.07 -4.57 -4.46
CA GLU A 222 -17.84 -5.94 -4.89
C GLU A 222 -16.34 -6.29 -4.91
N LEU A 223 -15.51 -5.42 -5.49
CA LEU A 223 -14.06 -5.61 -5.57
C LEU A 223 -13.42 -5.68 -4.18
N PHE A 224 -13.76 -4.76 -3.28
CA PHE A 224 -13.31 -4.86 -1.88
C PHE A 224 -13.84 -6.14 -1.22
N GLY A 225 -15.08 -6.52 -1.48
CA GLY A 225 -15.67 -7.76 -0.95
C GLY A 225 -14.96 -9.03 -1.45
N GLN A 226 -14.41 -9.04 -2.67
CA GLN A 226 -13.60 -10.16 -3.16
C GLN A 226 -12.30 -10.27 -2.36
N VAL A 227 -11.66 -9.14 -2.05
CA VAL A 227 -10.44 -9.08 -1.23
C VAL A 227 -10.74 -9.44 0.23
N ALA A 228 -11.83 -8.94 0.81
CA ALA A 228 -12.24 -9.26 2.17
C ALA A 228 -12.58 -10.75 2.42
N ARG A 229 -12.81 -11.52 1.35
CA ARG A 229 -13.00 -12.98 1.39
C ARG A 229 -11.71 -13.77 1.21
N SER A 230 -10.58 -13.12 0.96
CA SER A 230 -9.29 -13.79 0.95
C SER A 230 -8.99 -14.35 2.34
N ARG A 231 -8.09 -15.34 2.42
CA ARG A 231 -7.59 -15.80 3.72
C ARG A 231 -6.96 -14.61 4.45
N LYS A 232 -7.15 -14.56 5.77
CA LYS A 232 -6.45 -13.62 6.66
C LYS A 232 -4.95 -13.87 6.49
N GLU A 233 -4.21 -12.84 6.11
CA GLU A 233 -2.76 -12.95 6.01
C GLU A 233 -2.20 -13.21 7.41
N MET A 234 -1.39 -14.26 7.53
CA MET A 234 -0.67 -14.49 8.79
C MET A 234 0.49 -13.48 8.86
N PRO A 235 0.79 -12.93 10.06
CA PRO A 235 1.97 -12.10 10.23
C PRO A 235 3.21 -12.86 9.73
N ASP A 236 3.95 -12.27 8.79
CA ASP A 236 5.21 -12.85 8.33
C ASP A 236 6.24 -12.69 9.46
N VAL A 237 6.52 -13.76 10.19
CA VAL A 237 7.48 -13.79 11.32
C VAL A 237 8.90 -13.46 10.85
N VAL A 238 9.18 -13.52 9.54
CA VAL A 238 10.51 -13.32 8.95
C VAL A 238 10.74 -11.87 8.51
N GLN A 239 9.69 -11.12 8.15
CA GLN A 239 9.80 -9.71 7.76
C GLN A 239 9.36 -8.80 8.91
N LYS A 240 10.31 -8.11 9.56
CA LYS A 240 10.09 -7.21 10.71
C LYS A 240 9.20 -5.98 10.44
N ARG A 241 8.63 -5.82 9.24
CA ARG A 241 7.66 -4.76 8.94
C ARG A 241 6.25 -5.38 8.85
N PRO A 242 5.25 -4.84 9.57
CA PRO A 242 3.89 -5.34 9.47
C PRO A 242 3.40 -5.18 8.02
N ARG A 243 3.16 -6.30 7.34
CA ARG A 243 2.38 -6.28 6.10
C ARG A 243 1.00 -5.74 6.43
N ILE A 244 0.50 -4.81 5.62
CA ILE A 244 -0.88 -4.32 5.75
C ILE A 244 -1.79 -5.53 5.55
N ASP A 245 -2.61 -5.86 6.54
CA ASP A 245 -3.66 -6.87 6.38
C ASP A 245 -4.68 -6.33 5.36
N LEU A 246 -4.47 -6.70 4.10
CA LEU A 246 -5.26 -6.19 2.97
C LEU A 246 -6.74 -6.60 3.10
N ARG A 247 -7.00 -7.76 3.72
CA ARG A 247 -8.36 -8.21 4.01
C ARG A 247 -9.05 -7.26 4.98
N ARG A 248 -8.40 -6.96 6.11
CA ARG A 248 -8.93 -6.01 7.11
C ARG A 248 -9.12 -4.62 6.50
N GLN A 249 -8.15 -4.15 5.72
CA GLN A 249 -8.24 -2.85 5.06
C GLN A 249 -9.42 -2.79 4.08
N ALA A 250 -9.61 -3.83 3.26
CA ALA A 250 -10.76 -3.91 2.36
C ALA A 250 -12.09 -3.86 3.11
N LEU A 251 -12.23 -4.56 4.24
CA LEU A 251 -13.44 -4.49 5.07
C LEU A 251 -13.70 -3.09 5.64
N ILE A 252 -12.65 -2.39 6.08
CA ILE A 252 -12.74 -1.00 6.53
C ILE A 252 -13.24 -0.11 5.39
N ASP A 253 -12.68 -0.26 4.19
CA ASP A 253 -13.02 0.58 3.04
C ASP A 253 -14.39 0.25 2.45
N MET A 254 -14.89 -0.97 2.65
CA MET A 254 -16.28 -1.29 2.34
C MET A 254 -17.28 -0.45 3.14
N ALA A 255 -16.92 0.02 4.34
CA ALA A 255 -17.79 0.91 5.12
C ALA A 255 -18.01 2.27 4.44
N LEU A 256 -17.05 2.72 3.60
CA LEU A 256 -17.20 3.91 2.77
C LEU A 256 -18.18 3.66 1.60
N CYS A 257 -18.09 2.49 0.98
CA CYS A 257 -18.83 2.18 -0.25
C CYS A 257 -20.27 1.72 0.03
N PHE A 258 -20.49 0.96 1.10
CA PHE A 258 -21.76 0.29 1.37
C PHE A 258 -22.97 1.24 1.43
N PRO A 259 -22.93 2.38 2.16
CA PRO A 259 -24.08 3.29 2.24
C PRO A 259 -24.56 3.78 0.87
N ARG A 260 -23.61 4.06 -0.04
CA ARG A 260 -23.87 4.59 -1.38
C ARG A 260 -24.26 3.49 -2.37
N ALA A 261 -23.61 2.33 -2.27
CA ALA A 261 -23.91 1.18 -3.13
C ALA A 261 -25.28 0.55 -2.83
N ARG A 262 -25.65 0.49 -1.54
CA ARG A 262 -26.86 -0.19 -1.03
C ARG A 262 -27.58 0.68 0.01
N PRO A 263 -28.24 1.78 -0.41
CA PRO A 263 -28.89 2.72 0.50
C PRO A 263 -30.04 2.12 1.32
N ASN A 264 -30.68 1.06 0.83
CA ASN A 264 -31.72 0.34 1.55
C ASN A 264 -31.25 -1.04 2.05
N GLY A 265 -29.94 -1.30 2.00
CA GLY A 265 -29.36 -2.58 2.39
C GLY A 265 -29.20 -2.72 3.90
N ASP A 266 -29.39 -3.94 4.40
CA ASP A 266 -29.05 -4.30 5.77
C ASP A 266 -27.53 -4.45 5.91
N ALA A 267 -26.90 -3.44 6.49
CA ALA A 267 -25.45 -3.40 6.73
C ALA A 267 -24.98 -4.51 7.67
N LEU A 268 -25.68 -4.74 8.78
CA LEU A 268 -25.26 -5.71 9.78
C LEU A 268 -25.25 -7.11 9.18
N LYS A 269 -26.34 -7.50 8.52
CA LYS A 269 -26.43 -8.79 7.82
C LYS A 269 -25.37 -8.94 6.72
N PHE A 270 -25.06 -7.86 6.00
CA PHE A 270 -24.05 -7.90 4.95
C PHE A 270 -22.64 -8.12 5.51
N PHE A 271 -22.24 -7.36 6.54
CA PHE A 271 -20.91 -7.47 7.14
C PHE A 271 -20.73 -8.76 7.96
N GLU A 272 -21.79 -9.28 8.58
CA GLU A 272 -21.79 -10.61 9.22
C GLU A 272 -21.41 -11.73 8.24
N GLY A 273 -21.73 -11.58 6.96
CA GLY A 273 -21.35 -12.53 5.89
C GLY A 273 -19.85 -12.69 5.64
N PHE A 274 -19.00 -11.83 6.22
CA PHE A 274 -17.53 -11.91 6.10
C PHE A 274 -16.86 -12.65 7.26
N GLY A 275 -17.65 -13.15 8.24
CA GLY A 275 -17.14 -13.94 9.36
C GLY A 275 -16.16 -13.17 10.25
N MET A 276 -16.41 -11.87 10.45
CA MET A 276 -15.54 -11.00 11.25
C MET A 276 -15.52 -11.44 12.72
N ASP A 277 -14.33 -11.45 13.31
CA ASP A 277 -14.19 -11.65 14.76
C ASP A 277 -14.58 -10.37 15.55
N ARG A 278 -14.54 -10.43 16.88
CA ARG A 278 -14.91 -9.28 17.73
C ARG A 278 -13.99 -8.08 17.48
N GLU A 279 -12.69 -8.29 17.29
CA GLU A 279 -11.72 -7.22 17.08
C GLU A 279 -11.97 -6.52 15.74
N GLU A 280 -12.16 -7.30 14.68
CA GLU A 280 -12.52 -6.80 13.35
C GLU A 280 -13.85 -6.03 13.40
N THR A 281 -14.85 -6.57 14.08
CA THR A 281 -16.16 -5.92 14.23
C THR A 281 -16.04 -4.57 14.93
N LEU A 282 -15.27 -4.50 16.01
CA LEU A 282 -14.99 -3.25 16.75
C LEU A 282 -14.11 -2.28 15.97
N ALA A 283 -13.33 -2.73 14.99
CA ALA A 283 -12.53 -1.84 14.14
C ALA A 283 -13.32 -1.27 12.95
N ILE A 284 -14.28 -2.02 12.42
CA ILE A 284 -14.95 -1.72 11.14
C ILE A 284 -16.31 -1.06 11.35
N LEU A 285 -17.16 -1.64 12.20
CA LEU A 285 -18.53 -1.15 12.37
C LEU A 285 -18.63 0.30 12.91
N PRO A 286 -17.73 0.81 13.78
CA PRO A 286 -17.81 2.22 14.19
C PRO A 286 -17.63 3.19 13.03
N ARG A 287 -16.75 2.85 12.07
CA ARG A 287 -16.55 3.65 10.85
C ARG A 287 -17.81 3.67 10.00
N LEU A 288 -18.50 2.54 9.87
CA LEU A 288 -19.78 2.46 9.16
C LEU A 288 -20.89 3.23 9.87
N ALA A 289 -20.99 3.10 11.20
CA ALA A 289 -21.97 3.85 12.01
C ALA A 289 -21.75 5.36 11.86
N GLN A 290 -20.51 5.82 11.97
CA GLN A 290 -20.14 7.22 11.77
C GLN A 290 -20.50 7.72 10.37
N ARG A 291 -20.28 6.90 9.33
CA ARG A 291 -20.69 7.25 7.95
C ARG A 291 -22.20 7.39 7.83
N TYR A 292 -22.99 6.47 8.38
CA TYR A 292 -24.45 6.61 8.40
C TYR A 292 -24.92 7.82 9.20
N TYR A 293 -24.26 8.12 10.32
CA TYR A 293 -24.56 9.31 11.10
C TYR A 293 -24.34 10.60 10.28
N MET A 294 -23.20 10.71 9.60
CA MET A 294 -22.88 11.87 8.74
C MET A 294 -23.80 11.99 7.52
N GLU A 295 -24.36 10.88 7.04
CA GLU A 295 -25.34 10.85 5.94
C GLU A 295 -26.79 10.97 6.44
N GLU A 296 -27.01 11.34 7.70
CA GLU A 296 -28.32 11.49 8.35
C GLU A 296 -29.19 10.21 8.35
N ARG A 297 -28.56 9.04 8.17
CA ARG A 297 -29.20 7.72 8.19
C ARG A 297 -29.23 7.17 9.62
N PHE A 298 -29.83 7.94 10.52
CA PHE A 298 -29.77 7.73 11.97
C PHE A 298 -30.30 6.38 12.42
N ALA A 299 -31.37 5.86 11.80
CA ALA A 299 -31.91 4.54 12.14
C ALA A 299 -30.88 3.41 11.91
N ALA A 300 -30.15 3.48 10.79
CA ALA A 300 -29.09 2.51 10.47
C ALA A 300 -27.87 2.69 11.37
N ALA A 301 -27.47 3.94 11.65
CA ALA A 301 -26.38 4.23 12.60
C ALA A 301 -26.71 3.69 14.00
N GLY A 302 -27.90 3.98 14.52
CA GLY A 302 -28.36 3.52 15.84
C GLY A 302 -28.40 2.00 15.97
N ALA A 303 -28.84 1.29 14.93
CA ALA A 303 -28.78 -0.18 14.91
C ALA A 303 -27.34 -0.70 15.08
N ILE A 304 -26.36 -0.07 14.43
CA ILE A 304 -24.95 -0.45 14.55
C ILE A 304 -24.39 -0.09 15.92
N TYR A 305 -24.66 1.11 16.47
CA TYR A 305 -24.20 1.49 17.81
C TYR A 305 -24.73 0.54 18.89
N ARG A 306 -26.00 0.12 18.82
CA ARG A 306 -26.56 -0.90 19.73
C ARG A 306 -25.81 -2.23 19.62
N LYS A 307 -25.51 -2.68 18.39
CA LYS A 307 -24.68 -3.88 18.18
C LYS A 307 -23.29 -3.70 18.79
N LEU A 308 -22.63 -2.56 18.57
CA LEU A 308 -21.30 -2.29 19.13
C LEU A 308 -21.31 -2.34 20.66
N LEU A 309 -22.28 -1.68 21.30
CA LEU A 309 -22.44 -1.71 22.76
C LEU A 309 -22.67 -3.14 23.29
N SER A 310 -23.40 -3.99 22.56
CA SER A 310 -23.60 -5.40 22.95
C SER A 310 -22.31 -6.24 22.94
N LEU A 311 -21.24 -5.78 22.27
CA LEU A 311 -19.94 -6.44 22.21
C LEU A 311 -18.99 -6.02 23.33
N ASN A 312 -19.48 -5.22 24.29
CA ASN A 312 -18.71 -4.66 25.40
C ASN A 312 -17.43 -3.96 24.89
N PRO A 313 -17.55 -2.85 24.15
CA PRO A 313 -16.38 -2.13 23.63
C PRO A 313 -15.59 -1.51 24.79
N PRO A 314 -14.35 -1.04 24.54
CA PRO A 314 -13.59 -0.25 25.50
C PRO A 314 -14.43 0.89 26.11
N ALA A 315 -14.17 1.25 27.37
CA ALA A 315 -15.02 2.19 28.10
C ALA A 315 -15.21 3.55 27.39
N GLN A 316 -14.12 4.08 26.82
CA GLN A 316 -14.15 5.32 26.04
C GLN A 316 -15.05 5.20 24.81
N ASP A 317 -14.85 4.16 23.99
CA ASP A 317 -15.70 3.89 22.83
C ASP A 317 -17.17 3.69 23.21
N ALA A 318 -17.42 3.01 24.35
CA ALA A 318 -18.78 2.77 24.85
C ALA A 318 -19.51 4.07 25.22
N GLU A 319 -18.79 5.02 25.83
CA GLU A 319 -19.33 6.34 26.15
C GLU A 319 -19.69 7.10 24.89
N ASP A 320 -18.77 7.15 23.91
CA ASP A 320 -19.01 7.78 22.61
C ASP A 320 -20.21 7.18 21.88
N TYR A 321 -20.34 5.85 21.86
CA TYR A 321 -21.45 5.17 21.19
C TYR A 321 -22.79 5.43 21.89
N ARG A 322 -22.81 5.56 23.22
CA ARG A 322 -24.03 5.94 23.96
C ARG A 322 -24.44 7.37 23.67
N ALA A 323 -23.49 8.31 23.70
CA ALA A 323 -23.75 9.71 23.37
C ALA A 323 -24.36 9.84 21.96
N ARG A 324 -23.80 9.14 20.97
CA ARG A 324 -24.36 9.11 19.61
C ARG A 324 -25.75 8.48 19.54
N LEU A 325 -26.03 7.46 20.34
CA LEU A 325 -27.34 6.83 20.38
C LEU A 325 -28.39 7.76 21.01
N GLU A 326 -28.03 8.45 22.09
CA GLU A 326 -28.86 9.46 22.72
C GLU A 326 -29.16 10.61 21.74
N ASP A 327 -28.15 11.14 21.05
CA ASP A 327 -28.33 12.16 20.00
C ASP A 327 -29.39 11.71 18.98
N ILE A 328 -29.28 10.48 18.48
CA ILE A 328 -30.21 9.89 17.50
C ILE A 328 -31.64 9.78 18.06
N GLU A 329 -31.79 9.35 19.32
CA GLU A 329 -33.09 9.12 19.94
C GLU A 329 -33.84 10.41 20.28
N HIS A 330 -33.13 11.53 20.43
CA HIS A 330 -33.71 12.86 20.64
C HIS A 330 -34.06 13.59 19.32
N LEU A 331 -33.74 13.02 18.16
CA LEU A 331 -34.13 13.62 16.88
C LEU A 331 -35.65 13.49 16.67
N PRO A 332 -36.33 14.54 16.17
CA PRO A 332 -37.74 14.46 15.85
C PRO A 332 -37.95 13.38 14.78
N VAL A 333 -38.86 12.45 15.05
CA VAL A 333 -39.27 11.43 14.08
C VAL A 333 -39.88 12.17 12.88
N LYS A 334 -39.17 12.16 11.75
CA LYS A 334 -39.64 12.73 10.48
C LYS A 334 -40.58 11.80 9.75
#